data_AF-A0A0K6HC75-F1
#
_entry.id   AF-A0A0K6HC75-F1
#
_cell.length_a   1.000
_cell.length_b   1.000
_cell.length_c   1.000
_cell.angle_alpha   90.00
_cell.angle_beta   90.00
_cell.angle_gamma   90.00
#
_symmetry.space_group_name_H-M   'P 1'
#
loop_
_entity.id
_entity.type
_entity.pdbx_description
1 polymer ?
#
loop_
_entity_poly.entity_id
_entity_poly.type
_entity_poly.pdbx_seq_one_letter_code
_entity_poly.pdbx_strand_id
1 'polypeptide(L)'
;MSCATYAADSAIVEITDTQNYVLDQENQRLADTYARMLRYYDQRNFSSVRAVRVLMGNYPHHVEPILYAAFERYPNHYRHIIKAAIDAEPAFTREIISMALSLKVADPADIVRIAVEAEPSYADTIVATVDEMDPTQFANVVRVAVLTEPQTADGILRSNRDAEIGKLESILHTVLSSAPTLGSYLVDTISDLIGFSKTEVAPQNKNKRAIQLIRSAYNSGGLDKSEVQVLAAKHELSDEEIKLILGN
;
A
#
# COMPACT_ATOMS: atom_id res chain seq x y z
N MET A 1 27.52 2.49 -30.92
CA MET A 1 27.28 2.13 -29.51
C MET A 1 26.56 3.31 -28.88
N SER A 2 25.27 3.16 -28.59
CA SER A 2 24.40 4.26 -28.18
C SER A 2 24.59 4.56 -26.70
N CYS A 3 24.90 5.82 -26.40
CA CYS A 3 25.00 6.38 -25.06
C CYS A 3 23.57 6.61 -24.55
N ALA A 4 23.13 5.86 -23.55
CA ALA A 4 21.85 6.11 -22.88
C ALA A 4 22.08 7.14 -21.77
N THR A 5 21.83 8.41 -22.11
CA THR A 5 21.58 9.48 -21.15
C THR A 5 20.23 9.27 -20.49
N TYR A 6 20.21 8.96 -19.20
CA TYR A 6 19.02 9.11 -18.36
C TYR A 6 19.41 9.98 -17.16
N ALA A 7 19.16 11.27 -17.33
CA ALA A 7 19.16 12.27 -16.28
C ALA A 7 17.80 12.97 -16.31
N ALA A 8 17.35 13.36 -15.12
CA ALA A 8 16.13 14.11 -14.79
C ALA A 8 14.86 13.25 -14.63
N ASP A 9 14.57 12.82 -13.40
CA ASP A 9 13.79 13.66 -12.47
C ASP A 9 13.75 12.98 -11.09
N SER A 10 14.75 13.24 -10.26
CA SER A 10 14.74 12.83 -8.87
C SER A 10 14.85 14.09 -8.03
N ALA A 11 13.68 14.60 -7.62
CA ALA A 11 13.60 15.55 -6.52
C ALA A 11 14.44 15.00 -5.37
N ILE A 12 15.46 15.76 -4.99
CA ILE A 12 16.37 15.43 -3.89
C ILE A 12 15.55 15.56 -2.62
N VAL A 13 15.04 14.44 -2.12
CA VAL A 13 14.63 14.34 -0.72
C VAL A 13 15.92 14.11 0.05
N GLU A 14 16.40 15.13 0.77
CA GLU A 14 17.45 14.94 1.77
C GLU A 14 16.96 13.91 2.78
N ILE A 15 17.55 12.71 2.76
CA ILE A 15 17.29 11.64 3.71
C ILE A 15 17.73 12.17 5.07
N THR A 16 16.76 12.63 5.86
CA THR A 16 16.99 13.22 7.17
C THR A 16 16.94 12.09 8.20
N ASP A 17 18.10 11.75 8.75
CA ASP A 17 18.32 10.92 9.96
C ASP A 17 17.74 9.49 9.98
N THR A 18 18.60 8.50 9.69
CA THR A 18 18.47 7.11 10.21
C THR A 18 18.67 7.02 11.74
N GLN A 19 18.88 8.15 12.45
CA GLN A 19 19.43 8.22 13.81
C GLN A 19 18.58 7.62 14.95
N ASN A 20 17.34 7.17 14.71
CA ASN A 20 16.47 6.64 15.77
C ASN A 20 16.12 5.15 15.64
N TYR A 21 16.50 4.49 14.56
CA TYR A 21 16.26 3.05 14.43
C TYR A 21 17.43 2.28 15.06
N VAL A 22 17.14 1.49 16.09
CA VAL A 22 18.15 0.74 16.85
C VAL A 22 18.00 -0.74 16.57
N LEU A 23 19.02 -1.31 15.94
CA LEU A 23 19.13 -2.76 15.77
C LEU A 23 19.40 -3.43 17.12
N ASP A 24 18.85 -4.63 17.32
CA ASP A 24 19.32 -5.49 18.40
C ASP A 24 20.78 -5.93 18.18
N GLN A 25 21.38 -6.55 19.21
CA GLN A 25 22.80 -6.92 19.16
C GLN A 25 23.12 -7.94 18.04
N GLU A 26 22.19 -8.85 17.73
CA GLU A 26 22.39 -9.86 16.70
C GLU A 26 22.30 -9.24 15.31
N ASN A 27 21.24 -8.47 15.06
CA ASN A 27 21.04 -7.75 13.82
C ASN A 27 22.16 -6.73 13.57
N GLN A 28 22.70 -6.08 14.60
CA GLN A 28 23.86 -5.19 14.44
C GLN A 28 25.10 -5.95 13.93
N ARG A 29 25.38 -7.15 14.47
CA ARG A 29 26.51 -7.98 14.01
C ARG A 29 26.33 -8.47 12.58
N LEU A 30 25.10 -8.82 12.21
CA LEU A 30 24.75 -9.20 10.85
C LEU A 30 24.86 -8.02 9.89
N ALA A 31 24.36 -6.83 10.28
CA ALA A 31 24.45 -5.61 9.49
C ALA A 31 25.92 -5.24 9.22
N ASP A 32 26.81 -5.33 10.22
CA ASP A 32 28.25 -5.13 10.03
C ASP A 32 28.86 -6.12 9.04
N THR A 33 28.37 -7.37 9.04
CA THR A 33 28.78 -8.41 8.10
C THR A 33 28.31 -8.09 6.69
N TYR A 34 27.05 -7.70 6.52
CA TYR A 34 26.51 -7.31 5.22
C TYR A 34 27.14 -6.03 4.69
N ALA A 35 27.48 -5.06 5.55
CA ALA A 35 28.25 -3.88 5.16
C ALA A 35 29.62 -4.26 4.57
N ARG A 36 30.30 -5.27 5.13
CA ARG A 36 31.55 -5.82 4.54
C ARG A 36 31.29 -6.52 3.22
N MET A 37 30.24 -7.32 3.11
CA MET A 37 29.88 -8.01 1.86
C MET A 37 29.51 -7.04 0.74
N LEU A 38 28.72 -6.00 1.04
CA LEU A 38 28.36 -4.95 0.09
C LEU A 38 29.60 -4.20 -0.40
N ARG A 39 30.55 -3.87 0.49
CA ARG A 39 31.86 -3.32 0.10
C ARG A 39 32.62 -4.25 -0.85
N TYR A 40 32.61 -5.55 -0.58
CA TYR A 40 33.26 -6.53 -1.43
C TYR A 40 32.60 -6.66 -2.81
N TYR A 41 31.27 -6.61 -2.87
CA TYR A 41 30.52 -6.62 -4.13
C TYR A 41 30.78 -5.36 -4.97
N ASP A 42 30.87 -4.21 -4.32
CA ASP A 42 31.22 -2.92 -4.96
C ASP A 42 32.60 -2.99 -5.64
N GLN A 43 33.60 -3.54 -4.94
CA GLN A 43 34.94 -3.78 -5.50
C GLN A 43 34.95 -4.73 -6.71
N ARG A 44 33.86 -5.50 -6.91
CA ARG A 44 33.65 -6.39 -8.06
C ARG A 44 32.67 -5.83 -9.08
N ASN A 45 32.39 -4.53 -9.03
CA ASN A 45 31.49 -3.81 -9.94
C ASN A 45 30.04 -4.33 -9.92
N PHE A 46 29.57 -4.81 -8.76
CA PHE A 46 28.14 -5.11 -8.61
C PHE A 46 27.38 -3.80 -8.38
N SER A 47 26.24 -3.63 -9.06
CA SER A 47 25.30 -2.58 -8.70
C SER A 47 24.65 -2.88 -7.34
N SER A 48 24.17 -1.82 -6.67
CA SER A 48 23.37 -1.96 -5.43
C SER A 48 22.20 -2.95 -5.60
N VAL A 49 21.49 -2.88 -6.74
CA VAL A 49 20.43 -3.83 -7.13
C VAL A 49 20.93 -5.27 -7.12
N ARG A 50 22.04 -5.55 -7.83
CA ARG A 50 22.58 -6.91 -7.94
C ARG A 50 23.04 -7.42 -6.57
N ALA A 51 23.68 -6.57 -5.79
CA ALA A 51 24.16 -6.91 -4.46
C ALA A 51 23.00 -7.27 -3.52
N VAL A 52 21.96 -6.44 -3.47
CA VAL A 52 20.76 -6.69 -2.64
C VAL A 52 20.03 -7.95 -3.08
N ARG A 53 19.82 -8.15 -4.39
CA ARG A 53 19.19 -9.39 -4.91
C ARG A 53 19.95 -10.65 -4.49
N VAL A 54 21.28 -10.62 -4.57
CA VAL A 54 22.12 -11.75 -4.15
C VAL A 54 21.99 -11.99 -2.65
N LEU A 55 22.06 -10.95 -1.82
CA LEU A 55 21.95 -11.10 -0.37
C LEU A 55 20.56 -11.62 0.04
N MET A 56 19.49 -10.99 -0.46
CA MET A 56 18.11 -11.37 -0.17
C MET A 56 17.80 -12.79 -0.66
N GLY A 57 18.25 -13.17 -1.86
CA GLY A 57 18.00 -14.51 -2.38
C GLY A 57 18.78 -15.63 -1.65
N ASN A 58 19.90 -15.33 -1.00
CA ASN A 58 20.66 -16.32 -0.22
C ASN A 58 20.33 -16.31 1.27
N TYR A 59 19.88 -15.17 1.80
CA TYR A 59 19.59 -14.96 3.23
C TYR A 59 18.26 -14.22 3.40
N PRO A 60 17.13 -14.80 2.94
CA PRO A 60 15.85 -14.11 2.88
C PRO A 60 15.32 -13.71 4.27
N HIS A 61 15.66 -14.47 5.32
CA HIS A 61 15.28 -14.15 6.70
C HIS A 61 16.09 -13.00 7.34
N HIS A 62 17.13 -12.49 6.67
CA HIS A 62 18.00 -11.45 7.20
C HIS A 62 17.64 -10.06 6.64
N VAL A 63 16.34 -9.82 6.38
CA VAL A 63 15.79 -8.59 5.78
C VAL A 63 16.34 -7.34 6.46
N GLU A 64 16.14 -7.24 7.77
CA GLU A 64 16.50 -6.08 8.59
C GLU A 64 18.00 -5.74 8.50
N PRO A 65 18.94 -6.64 8.81
CA PRO A 65 20.36 -6.32 8.74
C PRO A 65 20.88 -6.12 7.30
N ILE A 66 20.30 -6.78 6.29
CA ILE A 66 20.66 -6.55 4.87
C ILE A 66 20.25 -5.15 4.44
N LEU A 67 18.98 -4.79 4.67
CA LEU A 67 18.43 -3.51 4.23
C LEU A 67 19.05 -2.35 5.00
N TYR A 68 19.26 -2.49 6.31
CA TYR A 68 19.97 -1.49 7.11
C TYR A 68 21.34 -1.19 6.50
N ALA A 69 22.15 -2.23 6.25
CA ALA A 69 23.47 -2.05 5.65
C ALA A 69 23.42 -1.48 4.22
N ALA A 70 22.39 -1.83 3.44
CA ALA A 70 22.22 -1.36 2.07
C ALA A 70 21.82 0.13 2.02
N PHE A 71 20.87 0.56 2.84
CA PHE A 71 20.43 1.96 2.91
C PHE A 71 21.52 2.88 3.47
N GLU A 72 22.26 2.44 4.50
CA GLU A 72 23.41 3.19 5.02
C GLU A 72 24.50 3.38 3.95
N ARG A 73 24.75 2.35 3.13
CA ARG A 73 25.80 2.42 2.09
C ARG A 73 25.38 3.16 0.83
N TYR A 74 24.12 3.03 0.42
CA TYR A 74 23.60 3.59 -0.83
C TYR A 74 22.28 4.35 -0.58
N PRO A 75 22.28 5.42 0.23
CA PRO A 75 21.06 6.12 0.64
C PRO A 75 20.26 6.63 -0.56
N ASN A 76 20.95 7.18 -1.56
CA ASN A 76 20.33 7.69 -2.79
C ASN A 76 19.75 6.60 -3.71
N HIS A 77 19.96 5.32 -3.38
CA HIS A 77 19.47 4.18 -4.17
C HIS A 77 18.27 3.48 -3.53
N TYR A 78 17.61 4.09 -2.53
CA TYR A 78 16.51 3.47 -1.79
C TYR A 78 15.43 2.84 -2.71
N ARG A 79 15.04 3.53 -3.79
CA ARG A 79 14.05 3.01 -4.76
C ARG A 79 14.47 1.66 -5.35
N HIS A 80 15.73 1.59 -5.78
CA HIS A 80 16.31 0.41 -6.38
C HIS A 80 16.52 -0.71 -5.36
N ILE A 81 16.86 -0.37 -4.11
CA ILE A 81 17.05 -1.34 -3.02
C ILE A 81 15.72 -1.99 -2.63
N ILE A 82 14.67 -1.19 -2.38
CA ILE A 82 13.33 -1.68 -2.01
C ILE A 82 12.82 -2.62 -3.11
N LYS A 83 12.83 -2.15 -4.37
CA LYS A 83 12.40 -2.97 -5.51
C LYS A 83 13.24 -4.24 -5.66
N ALA A 84 14.56 -4.14 -5.52
CA ALA A 84 15.46 -5.28 -5.63
C ALA A 84 15.21 -6.34 -4.55
N ALA A 85 14.87 -5.92 -3.33
CA ALA A 85 14.56 -6.81 -2.24
C ALA A 85 13.22 -7.51 -2.44
N ILE A 86 12.17 -6.78 -2.83
CA ILE A 86 10.83 -7.34 -3.12
C ILE A 86 10.92 -8.30 -4.31
N ASP A 87 11.55 -7.90 -5.41
CA ASP A 87 11.75 -8.75 -6.59
C ASP A 87 12.49 -10.07 -6.25
N ALA A 88 13.40 -10.02 -5.26
CA ALA A 88 14.18 -11.18 -4.86
C ALA A 88 13.40 -12.14 -3.97
N GLU A 89 12.61 -11.59 -3.03
CA GLU A 89 11.81 -12.39 -2.10
C GLU A 89 10.51 -11.66 -1.73
N PRO A 90 9.44 -11.81 -2.54
CA PRO A 90 8.15 -11.15 -2.32
C PRO A 90 7.51 -11.49 -0.96
N ALA A 91 7.80 -12.66 -0.40
CA ALA A 91 7.27 -13.10 0.88
C ALA A 91 7.64 -12.19 2.06
N PHE A 92 8.74 -11.42 1.96
CA PHE A 92 9.16 -10.45 2.98
C PHE A 92 8.77 -9.01 2.65
N THR A 93 7.80 -8.78 1.76
CA THR A 93 7.36 -7.43 1.39
C THR A 93 7.00 -6.59 2.61
N ARG A 94 6.30 -7.16 3.60
CA ARG A 94 5.93 -6.45 4.83
C ARG A 94 7.14 -5.98 5.62
N GLU A 95 8.12 -6.85 5.83
CA GLU A 95 9.35 -6.57 6.54
C GLU A 95 10.19 -5.53 5.80
N ILE A 96 10.30 -5.65 4.46
CA ILE A 96 11.03 -4.70 3.61
C ILE A 96 10.43 -3.29 3.73
N ILE A 97 9.10 -3.17 3.70
CA ILE A 97 8.40 -1.89 3.84
C ILE A 97 8.50 -1.35 5.25
N SER A 98 8.35 -2.21 6.26
CA SER A 98 8.53 -1.82 7.66
C SER A 98 9.93 -1.24 7.91
N MET A 99 10.97 -1.85 7.31
CA MET A 99 12.34 -1.35 7.38
C MET A 99 12.50 0.01 6.70
N ALA A 100 11.99 0.16 5.48
CA ALA A 100 12.07 1.43 4.74
C ALA A 100 11.37 2.58 5.48
N LEU A 101 10.20 2.32 6.05
CA LEU A 101 9.44 3.29 6.85
C LEU A 101 10.16 3.63 8.16
N SER A 102 10.66 2.62 8.88
CA SER A 102 11.35 2.81 10.16
C SER A 102 12.63 3.62 10.02
N LEU A 103 13.38 3.37 8.94
CA LEU A 103 14.60 4.10 8.59
C LEU A 103 14.32 5.43 7.88
N LYS A 104 13.05 5.76 7.60
CA LYS A 104 12.61 6.99 6.93
C LYS A 104 13.39 7.29 5.66
N VAL A 105 13.63 6.25 4.85
CA VAL A 105 14.46 6.37 3.64
C VAL A 105 13.78 7.21 2.55
N ALA A 106 12.46 7.39 2.64
CA ALA A 106 11.65 8.24 1.78
C ALA A 106 10.26 8.49 2.40
N ASP A 107 9.45 9.31 1.73
CA ASP A 107 8.03 9.49 2.07
C ASP A 107 7.25 8.16 1.95
N PRO A 108 6.30 7.87 2.87
CA PRO A 108 5.51 6.65 2.82
C PRO A 108 4.78 6.41 1.50
N ALA A 109 4.26 7.44 0.84
CA ALA A 109 3.62 7.30 -0.47
C ALA A 109 4.61 6.82 -1.53
N ASP A 110 5.84 7.33 -1.50
CA ASP A 110 6.89 6.92 -2.42
C ASP A 110 7.31 5.47 -2.19
N ILE A 111 7.44 5.06 -0.93
CA ILE A 111 7.72 3.66 -0.55
C ILE A 111 6.61 2.73 -1.04
N VAL A 112 5.34 3.08 -0.80
CA VAL A 112 4.19 2.28 -1.26
C VAL A 112 4.13 2.18 -2.76
N ARG A 113 4.36 3.27 -3.50
CA ARG A 113 4.38 3.24 -4.95
C ARG A 113 5.42 2.24 -5.48
N ILE A 114 6.66 2.29 -4.98
CA ILE A 114 7.72 1.37 -5.39
C ILE A 114 7.33 -0.08 -5.10
N ALA A 115 6.72 -0.31 -3.95
CA ALA A 115 6.34 -1.64 -3.49
C ALA A 115 5.20 -2.24 -4.32
N VAL A 116 4.15 -1.44 -4.58
CA VAL A 116 3.01 -1.84 -5.41
C VAL A 116 3.43 -2.02 -6.87
N GLU A 117 4.34 -1.19 -7.40
CA GLU A 117 4.93 -1.40 -8.73
C GLU A 117 5.73 -2.72 -8.81
N ALA A 118 6.41 -3.10 -7.73
CA ALA A 118 7.24 -4.30 -7.69
C ALA A 118 6.41 -5.58 -7.49
N GLU A 119 5.44 -5.53 -6.58
CA GLU A 119 4.61 -6.67 -6.20
C GLU A 119 3.16 -6.22 -5.92
N PRO A 120 2.33 -6.06 -6.96
CA PRO A 120 0.96 -5.58 -6.78
C PRO A 120 0.06 -6.55 -6.01
N SER A 121 0.37 -7.86 -6.01
CA SER A 121 -0.46 -8.84 -5.30
C SER A 121 -0.42 -8.68 -3.77
N TYR A 122 0.55 -7.92 -3.25
CA TYR A 122 0.71 -7.58 -1.83
C TYR A 122 0.24 -6.16 -1.50
N ALA A 123 -0.46 -5.47 -2.40
CA ALA A 123 -0.86 -4.07 -2.19
C ALA A 123 -1.69 -3.85 -0.92
N ASP A 124 -2.55 -4.82 -0.55
CA ASP A 124 -3.31 -4.78 0.69
C ASP A 124 -2.40 -4.87 1.93
N THR A 125 -1.42 -5.75 1.91
CA THR A 125 -0.41 -5.93 2.96
C THR A 125 0.49 -4.71 3.08
N ILE A 126 0.91 -4.12 1.96
CA ILE A 126 1.72 -2.91 1.90
C ILE A 126 0.98 -1.74 2.55
N VAL A 127 -0.27 -1.51 2.15
CA VAL A 127 -1.11 -0.44 2.70
C VAL A 127 -1.43 -0.66 4.18
N ALA A 128 -1.71 -1.91 4.58
CA ALA A 128 -1.94 -2.26 5.99
C ALA A 128 -0.68 -2.04 6.85
N THR A 129 0.51 -2.31 6.32
CA THR A 129 1.78 -2.06 7.02
C THR A 129 1.95 -0.57 7.33
N VAL A 130 1.62 0.31 6.38
CA VAL A 130 1.63 1.75 6.62
C VAL A 130 0.57 2.16 7.64
N ASP A 131 -0.65 1.64 7.54
CA ASP A 131 -1.73 1.93 8.49
C ASP A 131 -1.34 1.59 9.94
N GLU A 132 -0.64 0.48 10.14
CA GLU A 132 -0.18 0.06 11.47
C GLU A 132 0.95 0.95 12.02
N MET A 133 1.85 1.44 11.14
CA MET A 133 3.00 2.24 11.56
C MET A 133 2.70 3.75 11.64
N ASP A 134 1.89 4.25 10.73
CA ASP A 134 1.45 5.64 10.63
C ASP A 134 0.03 5.71 10.04
N PRO A 135 -1.01 5.56 10.89
CA PRO A 135 -2.41 5.64 10.46
C PRO A 135 -2.76 6.96 9.76
N THR A 136 -2.00 8.04 10.00
CA THR A 136 -2.28 9.35 9.41
C THR A 136 -2.01 9.38 7.90
N GLN A 137 -1.15 8.48 7.40
CA GLN A 137 -0.81 8.35 5.98
C GLN A 137 -1.73 7.41 5.22
N PHE A 138 -2.60 6.66 5.91
CA PHE A 138 -3.37 5.57 5.33
C PHE A 138 -4.16 5.97 4.07
N ALA A 139 -4.93 7.06 4.11
CA ALA A 139 -5.70 7.51 2.95
C ALA A 139 -4.78 7.92 1.77
N ASN A 140 -3.65 8.57 2.06
CA ASN A 140 -2.71 8.97 1.02
C ASN A 140 -2.09 7.74 0.34
N VAL A 141 -1.70 6.71 1.11
CA VAL A 141 -1.11 5.50 0.53
C VAL A 141 -2.12 4.61 -0.17
N VAL A 142 -3.38 4.54 0.29
CA VAL A 142 -4.47 3.87 -0.44
C VAL A 142 -4.64 4.51 -1.82
N ARG A 143 -4.72 5.85 -1.88
CA ARG A 143 -4.79 6.59 -3.16
C ARG A 143 -3.62 6.24 -4.06
N VAL A 144 -2.40 6.25 -3.52
CA VAL A 144 -1.18 5.98 -4.31
C VAL A 144 -1.16 4.56 -4.82
N ALA A 145 -1.52 3.57 -4.01
CA ALA A 145 -1.60 2.17 -4.43
C ALA A 145 -2.58 1.99 -5.59
N VAL A 146 -3.78 2.57 -5.50
CA VAL A 146 -4.81 2.49 -6.54
C VAL A 146 -4.41 3.23 -7.82
N LEU A 147 -3.78 4.40 -7.71
CA LEU A 147 -3.28 5.12 -8.89
C LEU A 147 -2.12 4.39 -9.57
N THR A 148 -1.33 3.65 -8.79
CA THR A 148 -0.18 2.89 -9.28
C THR A 148 -0.64 1.62 -9.99
N GLU A 149 -1.49 0.83 -9.34
CA GLU A 149 -2.09 -0.38 -9.91
C GLU A 149 -3.60 -0.43 -9.58
N PRO A 150 -4.47 0.06 -10.49
CA PRO A 150 -5.92 0.14 -10.25
C PRO A 150 -6.58 -1.20 -9.90
N GLN A 151 -6.03 -2.32 -10.37
CA GLN A 151 -6.56 -3.66 -10.09
C GLN A 151 -6.45 -4.05 -8.61
N THR A 152 -5.62 -3.36 -7.83
CA THR A 152 -5.45 -3.61 -6.38
C THR A 152 -6.61 -3.08 -5.54
N ALA A 153 -7.45 -2.21 -6.09
CA ALA A 153 -8.53 -1.54 -5.36
C ALA A 153 -9.51 -2.54 -4.70
N ASP A 154 -9.86 -3.61 -5.42
CA ASP A 154 -10.74 -4.67 -4.89
C ASP A 154 -10.10 -5.37 -3.68
N GLY A 155 -8.83 -5.76 -3.80
CA GLY A 155 -8.08 -6.41 -2.73
C GLY A 155 -7.99 -5.53 -1.48
N ILE A 156 -7.67 -4.24 -1.63
CA ILE A 156 -7.60 -3.27 -0.53
C ILE A 156 -8.97 -3.10 0.16
N LEU A 157 -10.05 -3.01 -0.61
CA LEU A 157 -11.40 -2.90 -0.06
C LEU A 157 -11.78 -4.17 0.73
N ARG A 158 -11.52 -5.35 0.15
CA ARG A 158 -11.85 -6.65 0.77
C ARG A 158 -11.03 -6.92 2.03
N SER A 159 -9.74 -6.58 2.06
CA SER A 159 -8.90 -6.74 3.24
C SER A 159 -9.37 -5.87 4.42
N ASN A 160 -10.03 -4.75 4.11
CA ASN A 160 -10.60 -3.83 5.10
C ASN A 160 -12.07 -4.09 5.43
N ARG A 161 -12.71 -5.17 4.94
CA ARG A 161 -14.15 -5.45 5.16
C ARG A 161 -14.59 -5.43 6.63
N ASP A 162 -13.66 -5.76 7.50
CA ASP A 162 -13.81 -5.85 8.96
C ASP A 162 -13.68 -4.51 9.68
N ALA A 163 -13.25 -3.47 8.98
CA ALA A 163 -13.04 -2.15 9.56
C ALA A 163 -14.37 -1.49 9.94
N GLU A 164 -14.27 -0.53 10.86
CA GLU A 164 -15.39 0.32 11.22
C GLU A 164 -15.94 1.06 9.99
N ILE A 165 -17.24 1.33 9.98
CA ILE A 165 -17.93 1.89 8.80
C ILE A 165 -17.29 3.20 8.35
N GLY A 166 -16.88 4.08 9.27
CA GLY A 166 -16.22 5.34 8.92
C GLY A 166 -14.88 5.14 8.19
N LYS A 167 -14.10 4.12 8.56
CA LYS A 167 -12.85 3.79 7.87
C LYS A 167 -13.13 3.21 6.49
N LEU A 168 -14.10 2.30 6.36
CA LEU A 168 -14.54 1.79 5.07
C LEU A 168 -15.05 2.88 4.14
N GLU A 169 -15.83 3.82 4.67
CA GLU A 169 -16.32 4.99 3.93
C GLU A 169 -15.17 5.84 3.40
N SER A 170 -14.16 6.09 4.23
CA SER A 170 -12.94 6.83 3.85
C SER A 170 -12.13 6.10 2.79
N ILE A 171 -11.96 4.78 2.89
CA ILE A 171 -11.25 3.98 1.87
C ILE A 171 -12.01 4.04 0.55
N LEU A 172 -13.31 3.76 0.58
CA LEU A 172 -14.16 3.74 -0.60
C LEU A 172 -14.17 5.10 -1.29
N HIS A 173 -14.30 6.17 -0.51
CA HIS A 173 -14.19 7.53 -1.03
C HIS A 173 -12.84 7.77 -1.68
N THR A 174 -11.74 7.40 -1.02
CA THR A 174 -10.38 7.59 -1.54
C THR A 174 -10.16 6.83 -2.85
N VAL A 175 -10.57 5.56 -2.90
CA VAL A 175 -10.45 4.70 -4.09
C VAL A 175 -11.22 5.30 -5.25
N LEU A 176 -12.51 5.62 -5.05
CA LEU A 176 -13.40 6.03 -6.13
C LEU A 176 -13.20 7.49 -6.55
N SER A 177 -12.77 8.38 -5.64
CA SER A 177 -12.38 9.74 -6.04
C SER A 177 -11.08 9.77 -6.83
N SER A 178 -10.18 8.80 -6.60
CA SER A 178 -8.90 8.69 -7.31
C SER A 178 -9.04 7.99 -8.65
N ALA A 179 -9.91 6.98 -8.74
CA ALA A 179 -10.18 6.22 -9.96
C ALA A 179 -11.70 5.95 -10.12
N PRO A 180 -12.51 6.95 -10.51
CA PRO A 180 -13.97 6.82 -10.61
C PRO A 180 -14.43 5.69 -11.53
N THR A 181 -13.67 5.42 -12.59
CA THR A 181 -13.96 4.36 -13.56
C THR A 181 -13.95 2.95 -12.97
N LEU A 182 -13.41 2.76 -11.76
CA LEU A 182 -13.44 1.48 -11.06
C LEU A 182 -14.80 1.19 -10.42
N GLY A 183 -15.69 2.19 -10.27
CA GLY A 183 -16.90 1.98 -9.48
C GLY A 183 -17.84 0.92 -10.04
N SER A 184 -18.00 0.83 -11.36
CA SER A 184 -18.79 -0.23 -12.02
C SER A 184 -18.19 -1.63 -11.81
N TYR A 185 -16.86 -1.73 -11.82
CA TYR A 185 -16.13 -2.96 -11.50
C TYR A 185 -16.28 -3.35 -10.01
N LEU A 186 -16.39 -2.35 -9.12
CA LEU A 186 -16.47 -2.55 -7.68
C LEU A 186 -17.90 -2.72 -7.14
N VAL A 187 -18.95 -2.67 -7.97
CA VAL A 187 -20.36 -2.81 -7.53
C VAL A 187 -20.57 -4.07 -6.67
N ASP A 188 -20.06 -5.22 -7.12
CA ASP A 188 -20.20 -6.47 -6.37
C ASP A 188 -19.40 -6.43 -5.07
N THR A 189 -18.20 -5.85 -5.08
CA THR A 189 -17.38 -5.67 -3.89
C THR A 189 -18.06 -4.75 -2.87
N ILE A 190 -18.63 -3.63 -3.32
CA ILE A 190 -19.40 -2.72 -2.47
C ILE A 190 -20.61 -3.46 -1.89
N SER A 191 -21.32 -4.24 -2.70
CA SER A 191 -22.41 -5.07 -2.23
C SER A 191 -21.96 -6.08 -1.16
N ASP A 192 -20.83 -6.74 -1.36
CA ASP A 192 -20.26 -7.69 -0.41
C ASP A 192 -19.89 -7.00 0.92
N LEU A 193 -19.29 -5.81 0.84
CA LEU A 193 -18.94 -5.01 2.02
C LEU A 193 -20.16 -4.59 2.84
N ILE A 194 -21.29 -4.31 2.19
CA ILE A 194 -22.56 -3.99 2.86
C ILE A 194 -23.12 -5.24 3.55
N GLY A 195 -23.10 -6.39 2.85
CA GLY A 195 -23.60 -7.66 3.39
C GLY A 195 -22.74 -8.24 4.52
N PHE A 196 -21.46 -7.84 4.59
CA PHE A 196 -20.53 -8.31 5.58
C PHE A 196 -20.77 -7.67 6.96
N SER A 197 -20.97 -8.51 7.98
CA SER A 197 -20.90 -8.11 9.38
C SER A 197 -20.32 -9.22 10.26
N LYS A 198 -19.39 -8.85 11.15
CA LYS A 198 -18.83 -9.74 12.19
C LYS A 198 -19.80 -10.12 13.30
N THR A 199 -20.91 -9.40 13.45
CA THR A 199 -21.94 -9.64 14.47
C THR A 199 -23.32 -9.63 13.83
N GLU A 200 -24.29 -10.34 14.41
CA GLU A 200 -25.70 -10.16 14.05
C GLU A 200 -26.11 -8.72 14.36
N VAL A 201 -26.06 -7.87 13.33
CA VAL A 201 -26.45 -6.47 13.46
C VAL A 201 -27.96 -6.39 13.37
N ALA A 202 -28.57 -5.64 14.29
CA ALA A 202 -29.96 -5.24 14.15
C ALA A 202 -30.20 -4.64 12.75
N PRO A 203 -31.37 -4.90 12.12
CA PRO A 203 -31.67 -4.46 10.75
C PRO A 203 -31.39 -2.97 10.49
N GLN A 204 -31.63 -2.11 11.47
CA GLN A 204 -31.37 -0.67 11.37
C GLN A 204 -29.89 -0.32 11.16
N ASN A 205 -28.97 -1.11 11.71
CA ASN A 205 -27.53 -0.90 11.53
C ASN A 205 -27.05 -1.40 10.16
N LYS A 206 -27.71 -2.42 9.60
CA LYS A 206 -27.44 -2.90 8.23
C LYS A 206 -27.83 -1.84 7.19
N ASN A 207 -29.02 -1.26 7.31
CA ASN A 207 -29.46 -0.18 6.42
C ASN A 207 -28.55 1.05 6.54
N LYS A 208 -28.17 1.43 7.76
CA LYS A 208 -27.23 2.54 7.97
C LYS A 208 -25.89 2.31 7.26
N ARG A 209 -25.32 1.11 7.37
CA ARG A 209 -24.08 0.73 6.65
C ARG A 209 -24.27 0.81 5.14
N ALA A 210 -25.36 0.24 4.62
CA ALA A 210 -25.68 0.28 3.19
C ALA A 210 -25.77 1.71 2.67
N ILE A 211 -26.54 2.57 3.35
CA ILE A 211 -26.72 3.98 2.99
C ILE A 211 -25.39 4.71 2.98
N GLN A 212 -24.55 4.55 4.02
CA GLN A 212 -23.27 5.25 4.12
C GLN A 212 -22.31 4.83 2.99
N LEU A 213 -22.17 3.53 2.73
CA LEU A 213 -21.24 3.04 1.70
C LEU A 213 -21.72 3.39 0.29
N ILE A 214 -23.01 3.19 -0.03
CA ILE A 214 -23.56 3.52 -1.35
C ILE A 214 -23.46 5.04 -1.59
N ARG A 215 -23.80 5.86 -0.59
CA ARG A 215 -23.69 7.31 -0.70
C ARG A 215 -22.25 7.76 -0.91
N SER A 216 -21.30 7.20 -0.15
CA SER A 216 -19.88 7.54 -0.34
C SER A 216 -19.40 7.21 -1.75
N ALA A 217 -19.76 6.02 -2.26
CA ALA A 217 -19.41 5.62 -3.62
C ALA A 217 -20.05 6.50 -4.70
N TYR A 218 -21.32 6.88 -4.53
CA TYR A 218 -22.03 7.82 -5.41
C TYR A 218 -21.39 9.23 -5.39
N ASN A 219 -21.18 9.80 -4.20
CA ASN A 219 -20.61 11.14 -4.03
C ASN A 219 -19.17 11.24 -4.53
N SER A 220 -18.43 10.13 -4.53
CA SER A 220 -17.07 10.06 -5.07
C SER A 220 -17.04 9.97 -6.60
N GLY A 221 -18.20 9.93 -7.25
CA GLY A 221 -18.33 9.78 -8.71
C GLY A 221 -18.09 8.37 -9.22
N GLY A 222 -18.00 7.38 -8.31
CA GLY A 222 -17.76 5.99 -8.67
C GLY A 222 -19.03 5.27 -9.13
N LEU A 223 -20.19 5.64 -8.59
CA LEU A 223 -21.48 5.04 -8.98
C LEU A 223 -22.36 6.04 -9.70
N ASP A 224 -23.10 5.55 -10.70
CA ASP A 224 -24.21 6.28 -11.29
C ASP A 224 -25.55 5.98 -10.59
N LYS A 225 -26.61 6.68 -11.00
CA LYS A 225 -27.95 6.52 -10.41
C LYS A 225 -28.52 5.11 -10.60
N SER A 226 -28.20 4.45 -11.71
CA SER A 226 -28.69 3.10 -12.00
C SER A 226 -27.99 2.07 -11.12
N GLU A 227 -26.68 2.22 -10.88
CA GLU A 227 -25.91 1.36 -9.99
C GLU A 227 -26.33 1.55 -8.52
N VAL A 228 -26.64 2.78 -8.11
CA VAL A 228 -27.26 3.06 -6.80
C VAL A 228 -28.58 2.33 -6.65
N GLN A 229 -29.45 2.35 -7.67
CA GLN A 229 -30.73 1.63 -7.64
C GLN A 229 -30.55 0.11 -7.53
N VAL A 230 -29.59 -0.45 -8.27
CA VAL A 230 -29.28 -1.89 -8.22
C VAL A 230 -28.80 -2.29 -6.83
N LEU A 231 -27.86 -1.55 -6.25
CA LEU A 231 -27.36 -1.82 -4.89
C LEU A 231 -28.44 -1.64 -3.84
N ALA A 232 -29.24 -0.57 -3.92
CA ALA A 232 -30.33 -0.32 -3.00
C ALA A 232 -31.39 -1.43 -3.02
N ALA A 233 -31.79 -1.88 -4.21
CA ALA A 233 -32.73 -2.98 -4.37
C ALA A 233 -32.19 -4.31 -3.78
N LYS A 234 -30.90 -4.62 -4.03
CA LYS A 234 -30.25 -5.83 -3.50
C LYS A 234 -30.17 -5.86 -1.97
N HIS A 235 -30.15 -4.69 -1.33
CA HIS A 235 -30.09 -4.54 0.12
C HIS A 235 -31.41 -4.08 0.75
N GLU A 236 -32.52 -4.19 0.01
CA GLU A 236 -33.89 -3.91 0.49
C GLU A 236 -34.08 -2.49 1.05
N LEU A 237 -33.37 -1.50 0.47
CA LEU A 237 -33.54 -0.10 0.85
C LEU A 237 -34.83 0.48 0.23
N SER A 238 -35.52 1.31 1.01
CA SER A 238 -36.73 2.02 0.61
C SER A 238 -36.45 3.22 -0.30
N ASP A 239 -37.49 3.68 -1.01
CA ASP A 239 -37.39 4.88 -1.87
C ASP A 239 -36.93 6.14 -1.13
N GLU A 240 -37.33 6.30 0.14
CA GLU A 240 -36.90 7.43 0.97
C GLU A 240 -35.40 7.33 1.34
N GLU A 241 -34.89 6.12 1.57
CA GLU A 241 -33.44 5.90 1.77
C GLU A 241 -32.65 6.13 0.48
N ILE A 242 -33.20 5.78 -0.68
CA ILE A 242 -32.59 6.07 -1.99
C ILE A 242 -32.53 7.57 -2.24
N LYS A 243 -33.60 8.32 -1.97
CA LYS A 243 -33.60 9.80 -2.06
C LYS A 243 -32.52 10.40 -1.16
N LEU A 244 -32.42 9.89 0.07
CA LEU A 244 -31.40 10.28 1.03
C LEU A 244 -29.99 10.01 0.51
N ILE A 245 -29.73 8.88 -0.15
CA ILE A 245 -28.44 8.58 -0.80
C ILE A 245 -28.14 9.59 -1.92
N LEU A 246 -29.11 9.86 -2.78
CA LEU A 246 -28.96 10.72 -3.97
C LEU A 246 -28.97 12.22 -3.67
N GLY A 247 -29.28 12.62 -2.43
CA GLY A 247 -29.38 14.03 -2.01
C GLY A 247 -30.61 14.76 -2.55
N ASN A 248 -31.71 14.03 -2.80
CA ASN A 248 -33.01 14.57 -3.21
C ASN A 248 -34.04 14.53 -2.09
#